data_AF-A0A4S4LMW4-F1
#
_entry.id   AF-A0A4S4LMW4-F1
#
_cell.length_a   1.000
_cell.length_b   1.000
_cell.length_c   1.000
_cell.angle_alpha   90.00
_cell.angle_beta   90.00
_cell.angle_gamma   90.00
#
_symmetry.space_group_name_H-M   'P 1'
#
loop_
_entity.id
_entity.type
_entity.pdbx_description
1 polymer ?
#
loop_
_entity_poly.entity_id
_entity_poly.type
_entity_poly.pdbx_seq_one_letter_code
_entity_poly.pdbx_strand_id
1 'polypeptide(L)'
;MAGAHAFIINALLDIYEKSPSIPEEKYDDFVGYALQWVAVLHHHHSWEEEHYYPMFTHKYDTSFIVAEHEGFSAALTEMEEYLISCLPSGAPHGYGKVAPIHEQQVFNASYLLSLIDKNLRASFLACKHHVSYLVMSLILIPPFFFIKLLQEVTYLHSDRLHESGFTEAEIRHIAAETNKYMMNMPMTTFLVYVTLLSPKGSDFPPAPSFVKRYVVPYVLYWPNRRLWQFAPKA
;
A
#
# COMPACT_ATOMS: atom_id res chain seq x y z
N MET A 1 -9.70 4.76 -3.69
CA MET A 1 -9.22 3.57 -4.41
C MET A 1 -8.07 3.89 -5.34
N ALA A 2 -8.29 4.50 -6.50
CA ALA A 2 -7.20 4.77 -7.46
C ALA A 2 -5.98 5.51 -6.86
N GLY A 3 -6.22 6.56 -6.06
CA GLY A 3 -5.15 7.27 -5.35
C GLY A 3 -4.41 6.40 -4.33
N ALA A 4 -5.14 5.53 -3.62
CA ALA A 4 -4.55 4.59 -2.65
C ALA A 4 -3.63 3.58 -3.37
N HIS A 5 -4.09 3.02 -4.48
CA HIS A 5 -3.34 2.06 -5.26
C HIS A 5 -2.08 2.68 -5.87
N ALA A 6 -2.20 3.89 -6.40
CA ALA A 6 -1.08 4.60 -6.99
C ALA A 6 0.08 4.80 -6.00
N PHE A 7 -0.20 5.25 -4.76
CA PHE A 7 0.89 5.43 -3.79
C PHE A 7 1.44 4.08 -3.28
N ILE A 8 0.59 3.06 -3.09
CA ILE A 8 1.03 1.71 -2.69
C ILE A 8 2.01 1.14 -3.73
N ILE A 9 1.71 1.31 -5.03
CA ILE A 9 2.59 0.90 -6.13
C ILE A 9 3.90 1.70 -6.11
N ASN A 10 3.81 3.02 -6.06
CA ASN A 10 5.00 3.86 -6.03
C ASN A 10 5.91 3.51 -4.85
N ALA A 11 5.33 3.22 -3.69
CA ALA A 11 6.06 2.84 -2.50
C ALA A 11 6.77 1.49 -2.63
N LEU A 12 6.11 0.47 -3.20
CA LEU A 12 6.75 -0.83 -3.44
C LEU A 12 7.90 -0.70 -4.45
N LEU A 13 7.68 0.08 -5.51
CA LEU A 13 8.72 0.37 -6.51
C LEU A 13 9.92 1.08 -5.87
N ASP A 14 9.65 2.07 -5.02
CA ASP A 14 10.68 2.81 -4.31
C ASP A 14 11.54 1.92 -3.40
N ILE A 15 10.91 0.97 -2.70
CA ILE A 15 11.58 -0.06 -1.90
C ILE A 15 12.41 -0.98 -2.81
N TYR A 16 11.82 -1.46 -3.91
CA TYR A 16 12.46 -2.37 -4.85
C TYR A 16 13.74 -1.75 -5.43
N GLU A 17 13.66 -0.52 -5.95
CA GLU A 17 14.78 0.19 -6.58
C GLU A 17 15.89 0.53 -5.59
N LYS A 18 15.55 0.93 -4.37
CA LYS A 18 16.54 1.38 -3.37
C LYS A 18 17.24 0.24 -2.65
N SER A 19 16.54 -0.87 -2.40
CA SER A 19 17.01 -1.95 -1.53
C SER A 19 18.45 -2.42 -1.79
N PRO A 20 18.96 -2.54 -3.04
CA PRO A 20 20.32 -3.04 -3.30
C PRO A 20 21.44 -2.05 -2.93
N SER A 21 21.09 -0.79 -2.66
CA SER A 21 22.03 0.32 -2.49
C SER A 21 22.03 0.93 -1.08
N ILE A 22 21.25 0.35 -0.16
CA ILE A 22 21.16 0.83 1.22
C ILE A 22 22.47 0.53 1.96
N PRO A 23 23.09 1.53 2.62
CA PRO A 23 24.24 1.29 3.50
C PRO A 23 23.87 0.44 4.71
N GLU A 24 24.79 -0.41 5.19
CA GLU A 24 24.52 -1.32 6.32
C GLU A 24 24.06 -0.57 7.58
N GLU A 25 24.64 0.60 7.87
CA GLU A 25 24.27 1.44 9.01
C GLU A 25 22.86 2.06 8.91
N LYS A 26 22.17 1.84 7.78
CA LYS A 26 20.82 2.30 7.49
C LYS A 26 19.80 1.16 7.35
N TYR A 27 20.20 -0.09 7.57
CA TYR A 27 19.31 -1.24 7.42
C TYR A 27 18.08 -1.15 8.31
N ASP A 28 18.23 -0.90 9.62
CA ASP A 28 17.07 -0.80 10.53
C ASP A 28 16.07 0.28 10.09
N ASP A 29 16.59 1.46 9.73
CA ASP A 29 15.77 2.58 9.26
C ASP A 29 15.03 2.21 7.95
N PHE A 30 15.71 1.54 7.01
CA PHE A 30 15.14 1.13 5.72
C PHE A 30 14.12 0.00 5.88
N VAL A 31 14.40 -0.97 6.74
CA VAL A 31 13.48 -2.05 7.09
C VAL A 31 12.22 -1.48 7.73
N GLY A 32 12.36 -0.49 8.63
CA GLY A 32 11.21 0.24 9.19
C GLY A 32 10.39 0.96 8.12
N TYR A 33 11.04 1.57 7.12
CA TYR A 33 10.38 2.17 5.96
C TYR A 33 9.64 1.12 5.10
N ALA A 34 10.24 -0.03 4.85
CA ALA A 34 9.59 -1.13 4.12
C ALA A 34 8.40 -1.73 4.91
N LEU A 35 8.51 -1.86 6.23
CA LEU A 35 7.41 -2.30 7.09
C LEU A 35 6.26 -1.28 7.14
N GLN A 36 6.52 0.00 6.87
CA GLN A 36 5.44 0.98 6.70
C GLN A 36 4.58 0.64 5.49
N TRP A 37 5.17 0.14 4.40
CA TRP A 37 4.42 -0.35 3.24
C TRP A 37 3.56 -1.57 3.57
N VAL A 38 4.14 -2.56 4.27
CA VAL A 38 3.42 -3.77 4.68
C VAL A 38 2.22 -3.41 5.57
N ALA A 39 2.44 -2.53 6.55
CA ALA A 39 1.38 -2.04 7.44
C ALA A 39 0.27 -1.30 6.68
N VAL A 40 0.64 -0.47 5.70
CA VAL A 40 -0.32 0.19 4.80
C VAL A 40 -1.14 -0.85 4.03
N LEU A 41 -0.50 -1.85 3.44
CA LEU A 41 -1.19 -2.81 2.58
C LEU A 41 -2.16 -3.70 3.36
N HIS A 42 -1.75 -4.19 4.53
CA HIS A 42 -2.67 -4.93 5.41
C HIS A 42 -3.87 -4.08 5.80
N HIS A 43 -3.63 -2.83 6.20
CA HIS A 43 -4.68 -1.93 6.62
C HIS A 43 -5.62 -1.53 5.49
N HIS A 44 -5.07 -1.31 4.28
CA HIS A 44 -5.83 -1.03 3.07
C HIS A 44 -6.80 -2.17 2.79
N HIS A 45 -6.31 -3.42 2.72
CA HIS A 45 -7.16 -4.59 2.49
C HIS A 45 -8.16 -4.85 3.63
N SER A 46 -7.76 -4.74 4.89
CA SER A 46 -8.69 -4.95 6.02
C SER A 46 -9.80 -3.91 6.02
N TRP A 47 -9.48 -2.64 5.78
CA TRP A 47 -10.48 -1.58 5.67
C TRP A 47 -11.42 -1.81 4.47
N GLU A 48 -10.88 -2.29 3.36
CA GLU A 48 -11.69 -2.63 2.20
C GLU A 48 -12.72 -3.71 2.53
N GLU A 49 -12.27 -4.82 3.11
CA GLU A 49 -13.09 -5.99 3.42
C GLU A 49 -14.11 -5.72 4.54
N GLU A 50 -13.70 -5.00 5.58
CA GLU A 50 -14.52 -4.77 6.78
C GLU A 50 -15.49 -3.59 6.63
N HIS A 51 -15.17 -2.62 5.77
CA HIS A 51 -15.92 -1.36 5.69
C HIS A 51 -16.26 -0.91 4.28
N TYR A 52 -15.30 -0.93 3.34
CA TYR A 52 -15.52 -0.38 2.01
C TYR A 52 -16.44 -1.24 1.15
N TYR A 53 -16.06 -2.50 0.90
CA TYR A 53 -16.81 -3.45 0.09
C TYR A 53 -18.24 -3.70 0.61
N PRO A 54 -18.49 -3.82 1.92
CA PRO A 54 -19.86 -3.90 2.44
C PRO A 54 -20.79 -2.78 2.02
N MET A 55 -20.29 -1.57 1.71
CA MET A 55 -21.12 -0.48 1.19
C MET A 55 -21.60 -0.74 -0.25
N PHE A 56 -20.96 -1.65 -0.99
CA PHE A 56 -21.32 -2.00 -2.36
C PHE A 56 -22.15 -3.28 -2.47
N THR A 57 -22.08 -4.20 -1.51
CA THR A 57 -22.62 -5.58 -1.59
C THR A 57 -24.11 -5.69 -1.91
N HIS A 58 -24.89 -4.63 -1.64
CA HIS A 58 -26.32 -4.61 -1.95
C HIS A 58 -26.64 -4.48 -3.45
N LYS A 59 -25.67 -4.09 -4.29
CA LYS A 59 -25.80 -3.91 -5.75
C LYS A 59 -24.61 -4.48 -6.54
N TYR A 60 -23.54 -4.87 -5.85
CA TYR A 60 -22.28 -5.24 -6.48
C TYR A 60 -21.62 -6.40 -5.74
N ASP A 61 -21.21 -7.44 -6.44
CA ASP A 61 -20.52 -8.57 -5.82
C ASP A 61 -19.01 -8.30 -5.76
N THR A 62 -18.48 -8.16 -4.55
CA THR A 62 -17.05 -7.93 -4.30
C THR A 62 -16.32 -9.20 -3.83
N SER A 63 -16.99 -10.34 -3.74
CA SER A 63 -16.45 -11.57 -3.13
C SER A 63 -15.22 -12.10 -3.85
N PHE A 64 -15.15 -11.97 -5.18
CA PHE A 64 -13.96 -12.37 -5.93
C PHE A 64 -12.75 -11.49 -5.62
N ILE A 65 -12.95 -10.19 -5.32
CA ILE A 65 -11.85 -9.29 -4.94
C ILE A 65 -11.28 -9.73 -3.59
N VAL A 66 -12.15 -10.08 -2.65
CA VAL A 66 -11.73 -10.65 -1.35
C VAL A 66 -10.95 -11.95 -1.54
N ALA A 67 -11.40 -12.83 -2.43
CA ALA A 67 -10.65 -14.06 -2.75
C ALA A 67 -9.26 -13.76 -3.36
N GLU A 68 -9.12 -12.69 -4.14
CA GLU A 68 -7.83 -12.23 -4.64
C GLU A 68 -6.93 -11.67 -3.53
N HIS A 69 -7.51 -11.08 -2.48
CA HIS A 69 -6.74 -10.65 -1.31
C HIS A 69 -6.12 -11.84 -0.58
N GLU A 70 -6.90 -12.90 -0.39
CA GLU A 70 -6.42 -14.14 0.22
C GLU A 70 -5.33 -14.81 -0.62
N GLY A 71 -5.43 -14.75 -1.96
CA GLY A 71 -4.50 -15.41 -2.88
C GLY A 71 -3.03 -14.98 -2.78
N PHE A 72 -2.72 -13.84 -2.15
CA PHE A 72 -1.35 -13.37 -1.95
C PHE A 72 -1.00 -13.10 -0.47
N SER A 73 -1.92 -13.34 0.47
CA SER A 73 -1.76 -13.07 1.91
C SER A 73 -0.52 -13.79 2.48
N ALA A 74 -0.33 -15.06 2.13
CA ALA A 74 0.80 -15.86 2.60
C ALA A 74 2.16 -15.29 2.16
N ALA A 75 2.26 -14.79 0.93
CA ALA A 75 3.50 -14.19 0.44
C ALA A 75 3.78 -12.84 1.13
N LEU A 76 2.74 -12.10 1.48
CA LEU A 76 2.87 -10.84 2.22
C LEU A 76 3.31 -11.10 3.65
N THR A 77 2.75 -12.11 4.32
CA THR A 77 3.14 -12.53 5.67
C THR A 77 4.61 -12.93 5.73
N GLU A 78 5.10 -13.72 4.76
CA GLU A 78 6.51 -14.09 4.71
C GLU A 78 7.44 -12.86 4.55
N MET A 79 7.03 -11.89 3.74
CA MET A 79 7.74 -10.61 3.63
C MET A 79 7.70 -9.82 4.93
N GLU A 80 6.56 -9.76 5.62
CA GLU A 80 6.43 -9.10 6.93
C GLU A 80 7.35 -9.76 7.96
N GLU A 81 7.30 -11.08 8.08
CA GLU A 81 8.10 -11.87 9.03
C GLU A 81 9.60 -11.68 8.82
N TYR A 82 10.05 -11.70 7.56
CA TYR A 82 11.45 -11.45 7.24
C TYR A 82 11.89 -10.02 7.61
N LEU A 83 11.08 -9.01 7.27
CA LEU A 83 11.42 -7.64 7.61
C LEU A 83 11.40 -7.43 9.13
N ILE A 84 10.46 -8.03 9.86
CA ILE A 84 10.43 -8.00 11.33
C ILE A 84 11.69 -8.65 11.90
N SER A 85 12.14 -9.78 11.34
CA SER A 85 13.33 -10.48 11.84
C SER A 85 14.62 -9.68 11.62
N CYS A 86 14.60 -8.70 10.73
CA CYS A 86 15.73 -7.79 10.51
C CYS A 86 15.77 -6.62 11.51
N LEU A 87 14.69 -6.36 12.25
CA LEU A 87 14.66 -5.28 13.24
C LEU A 87 15.20 -5.73 14.61
N PRO A 88 15.76 -4.81 15.40
CA PRO A 88 16.06 -5.10 16.80
C PRO A 88 14.79 -5.49 17.57
N SER A 89 14.92 -6.41 18.53
CA SER A 89 13.81 -6.76 19.44
C SER A 89 13.25 -5.51 20.12
N GLY A 90 11.92 -5.36 20.12
CA GLY A 90 11.23 -4.19 20.68
C GLY A 90 11.25 -2.93 19.81
N ALA A 91 11.87 -2.96 18.62
CA ALA A 91 11.83 -1.82 17.70
C ALA A 91 10.38 -1.55 17.22
N PRO A 92 9.93 -0.28 17.19
CA PRO A 92 8.62 0.07 16.68
C PRO A 92 8.57 -0.04 15.15
N HIS A 93 7.44 -0.48 14.61
CA HIS A 93 7.20 -0.52 13.17
C HIS A 93 5.71 -0.36 12.81
N GLY A 94 5.43 0.02 11.56
CA GLY A 94 4.07 0.16 11.04
C GLY A 94 3.18 1.10 11.87
N TYR A 95 1.96 0.67 12.16
CA TYR A 95 0.98 1.43 12.95
C TYR A 95 1.02 1.09 14.45
N GLY A 96 2.21 1.24 15.05
CA GLY A 96 2.40 1.04 16.49
C GLY A 96 2.65 -0.42 16.90
N LYS A 97 3.00 -1.29 15.96
CA LYS A 97 3.49 -2.63 16.26
C LYS A 97 4.92 -2.56 16.79
N VAL A 98 5.34 -3.60 17.49
CA VAL A 98 6.72 -3.76 18.00
C VAL A 98 7.26 -5.12 17.60
N ALA A 99 8.53 -5.16 17.20
CA ALA A 99 9.19 -6.41 16.88
C ALA A 99 9.26 -7.31 18.14
N PRO A 100 8.92 -8.61 18.03
CA PRO A 100 8.97 -9.54 19.16
C PRO A 100 10.42 -9.77 19.61
N ILE A 101 10.60 -10.49 20.71
CA ILE A 101 11.93 -10.99 21.10
C ILE A 101 12.35 -12.09 20.12
N HIS A 102 13.49 -11.89 19.44
CA HIS A 102 14.03 -12.84 18.47
C HIS A 102 15.54 -12.62 18.25
N GLU A 103 16.19 -13.58 17.58
CA GLU A 103 17.55 -13.40 17.07
C GLU A 103 17.50 -12.55 15.80
N GLN A 104 18.06 -11.34 15.87
CA GLN A 104 18.03 -10.38 14.75
C GLN A 104 18.86 -10.90 13.57
N GLN A 105 18.23 -10.94 12.40
CA GLN A 105 18.87 -11.25 11.13
C GLN A 105 19.46 -10.00 10.50
N VAL A 106 20.51 -10.16 9.70
CA VAL A 106 21.05 -9.07 8.90
C VAL A 106 20.20 -8.90 7.64
N PHE A 107 19.82 -7.66 7.34
CA PHE A 107 19.09 -7.34 6.13
C PHE A 107 19.85 -7.77 4.86
N ASN A 108 19.11 -8.34 3.91
CA ASN A 108 19.58 -8.91 2.67
C ASN A 108 18.64 -8.46 1.55
N ALA A 109 19.11 -7.49 0.76
CA ALA A 109 18.34 -6.92 -0.35
C ALA A 109 17.90 -7.98 -1.36
N SER A 110 18.77 -8.91 -1.73
CA SER A 110 18.44 -9.97 -2.70
C SER A 110 17.30 -10.86 -2.21
N TYR A 111 17.25 -11.14 -0.90
CA TYR A 111 16.15 -11.93 -0.34
C TYR A 111 14.85 -11.12 -0.29
N LEU A 112 14.90 -9.85 0.13
CA LEU A 112 13.72 -8.95 0.04
C LEU A 112 13.15 -8.89 -1.38
N LEU A 113 14.02 -8.69 -2.39
CA LEU A 113 13.60 -8.64 -3.79
C LEU A 113 12.94 -9.96 -4.24
N SER A 114 13.46 -11.11 -3.80
CA SER A 114 12.85 -12.41 -4.10
C SER A 114 11.46 -12.57 -3.47
N LEU A 115 11.24 -12.01 -2.27
CA LEU A 115 9.94 -12.00 -1.60
C LEU A 115 8.96 -11.05 -2.29
N ILE A 116 9.43 -9.88 -2.73
CA ILE A 116 8.61 -8.97 -3.56
C ILE A 116 8.21 -9.69 -4.85
N ASP A 117 9.15 -10.30 -5.58
CA ASP A 117 8.85 -11.04 -6.81
C ASP A 117 7.86 -12.19 -6.57
N LYS A 118 7.96 -12.90 -5.44
CA LYS A 118 7.01 -13.93 -5.02
C LYS A 118 5.61 -13.33 -4.80
N ASN A 119 5.51 -12.20 -4.11
CA ASN A 119 4.26 -11.45 -3.92
C ASN A 119 3.63 -11.03 -5.26
N LEU A 120 4.45 -10.53 -6.19
CA LEU A 120 4.00 -10.14 -7.53
C LEU A 120 3.42 -11.34 -8.30
N ARG A 121 4.10 -12.49 -8.24
CA ARG A 121 3.64 -13.73 -8.90
C ARG A 121 2.36 -14.29 -8.27
N ALA A 122 2.25 -14.27 -6.95
CA ALA A 122 1.04 -14.71 -6.24
C ALA A 122 -0.17 -13.85 -6.63
N SER A 123 0.01 -12.52 -6.63
CA SER A 123 -1.02 -11.56 -7.07
C SER A 123 -1.49 -11.83 -8.50
N PHE A 124 -0.56 -12.13 -9.41
CA PHE A 124 -0.90 -12.48 -10.79
C PHE A 124 -1.68 -13.80 -10.92
N LEU A 125 -1.30 -14.83 -10.17
CA LEU A 125 -1.98 -16.12 -10.20
C LEU A 125 -3.41 -16.02 -9.64
N ALA A 126 -3.61 -15.18 -8.63
CA ALA A 126 -4.93 -14.87 -8.08
C ALA A 126 -5.86 -14.24 -9.13
N CYS A 127 -5.40 -13.21 -9.87
CA CYS A 127 -6.21 -12.53 -10.89
C CYS A 127 -6.39 -13.31 -12.21
N LYS A 128 -5.57 -14.34 -12.47
CA LYS A 128 -5.57 -15.10 -13.72
C LYS A 128 -6.89 -15.83 -14.02
N HIS A 129 -7.73 -16.04 -13.01
CA HIS A 129 -9.04 -16.68 -13.18
C HIS A 129 -10.11 -15.71 -13.70
N HIS A 130 -9.82 -14.41 -13.80
CA HIS A 130 -10.82 -13.38 -14.14
C HIS A 130 -10.42 -12.38 -15.25
N VAL A 131 -9.14 -12.27 -15.64
CA VAL A 131 -8.69 -11.31 -16.67
C VAL A 131 -8.28 -12.02 -17.97
N SER A 132 -9.09 -11.84 -19.02
CA SER A 132 -8.70 -12.23 -20.39
C SER A 132 -7.58 -11.30 -20.89
N TYR A 133 -6.47 -11.92 -21.30
CA TYR A 133 -5.23 -11.35 -21.84
C TYR A 133 -5.37 -10.05 -22.65
N LEU A 134 -4.87 -8.90 -22.15
CA LEU A 134 -4.54 -7.77 -23.04
C LEU A 134 -3.61 -6.65 -22.48
N VAL A 135 -2.66 -6.88 -21.58
CA VAL A 135 -1.64 -5.84 -21.28
C VAL A 135 -0.28 -6.47 -20.93
N MET A 136 0.47 -6.94 -21.94
CA MET A 136 1.75 -7.64 -21.78
C MET A 136 2.95 -6.89 -22.39
N SER A 137 2.92 -5.55 -22.46
CA SER A 137 4.06 -4.81 -23.00
C SER A 137 4.18 -3.43 -22.39
N LEU A 138 4.94 -3.31 -21.29
CA LEU A 138 5.77 -2.14 -20.96
C LEU A 138 6.76 -2.51 -19.85
N ILE A 139 7.91 -1.85 -19.93
CA ILE A 139 9.24 -2.30 -19.51
C ILE A 139 9.59 -1.78 -18.09
N LEU A 140 10.44 -2.56 -17.38
CA LEU A 140 11.19 -2.27 -16.12
C LEU A 140 10.60 -2.66 -14.75
N ILE A 141 9.35 -3.14 -14.69
CA ILE A 141 8.83 -3.87 -13.51
C ILE A 141 8.19 -5.14 -14.07
N PRO A 142 8.32 -6.33 -13.45
CA PRO A 142 7.54 -7.48 -13.89
C PRO A 142 6.06 -7.05 -13.98
N PRO A 143 5.36 -7.23 -15.12
CA PRO A 143 4.03 -6.66 -15.41
C PRO A 143 2.89 -7.16 -14.50
N PHE A 144 3.23 -7.80 -13.39
CA PHE A 144 2.39 -8.61 -12.54
C PHE A 144 1.79 -7.84 -11.36
N PHE A 145 2.47 -6.80 -10.84
CA PHE A 145 1.92 -6.00 -9.72
C PHE A 145 0.67 -5.20 -10.10
N PHE A 146 0.61 -4.74 -11.35
CA PHE A 146 -0.44 -3.86 -11.83
C PHE A 146 -1.81 -4.54 -11.86
N ILE A 147 -1.88 -5.87 -11.97
CA ILE A 147 -3.11 -6.54 -12.41
C ILE A 147 -4.20 -6.48 -11.34
N LYS A 148 -3.90 -6.74 -10.06
CA LYS A 148 -4.90 -6.73 -8.99
C LYS A 148 -5.46 -5.33 -8.70
N LEU A 149 -4.56 -4.40 -8.40
CA LEU A 149 -4.94 -3.01 -8.08
C LEU A 149 -5.64 -2.33 -9.27
N LEU A 150 -5.30 -2.69 -10.52
CA LEU A 150 -5.99 -2.21 -11.72
C LEU A 150 -7.34 -2.91 -11.92
N GLN A 151 -7.44 -4.21 -11.66
CA GLN A 151 -8.69 -4.97 -11.77
C GLN A 151 -9.74 -4.42 -10.82
N GLU A 152 -9.39 -4.17 -9.56
CA GLU A 152 -10.31 -3.56 -8.60
C GLU A 152 -10.75 -2.16 -9.04
N VAL A 153 -9.83 -1.31 -9.49
CA VAL A 153 -10.16 0.03 -10.02
C VAL A 153 -11.04 -0.05 -11.27
N THR A 154 -10.82 -1.06 -12.12
CA THR A 154 -11.62 -1.29 -13.33
C THR A 154 -13.01 -1.82 -12.98
N TYR A 155 -13.10 -2.67 -11.96
CA TYR A 155 -14.36 -3.25 -11.49
C TYR A 155 -15.20 -2.19 -10.79
N LEU A 156 -14.62 -1.43 -9.88
CA LEU A 156 -15.27 -0.31 -9.18
C LEU A 156 -15.22 1.01 -9.98
N HIS A 157 -15.12 0.93 -11.31
CA HIS A 157 -15.12 2.11 -12.18
C HIS A 157 -16.48 2.80 -12.18
N SER A 158 -16.50 4.13 -12.33
CA SER A 158 -17.72 4.94 -12.24
C SER A 158 -18.85 4.44 -13.15
N ASP A 159 -18.51 4.06 -14.37
CA ASP A 159 -19.49 3.61 -15.37
C ASP A 159 -20.17 2.31 -14.94
N ARG A 160 -19.40 1.36 -14.39
CA ARG A 160 -19.94 0.08 -13.89
C ARG A 160 -20.79 0.26 -12.65
N LEU A 161 -20.40 1.18 -11.76
CA LEU A 161 -21.20 1.51 -10.59
C LEU A 161 -22.54 2.15 -11.01
N HIS A 162 -22.51 3.04 -12.01
CA HIS A 162 -23.72 3.63 -12.58
C HIS A 162 -24.63 2.58 -13.22
N GLU A 163 -24.07 1.68 -14.04
CA GLU A 163 -24.79 0.56 -14.68
C GLU A 163 -25.43 -0.38 -13.65
N SER A 164 -24.82 -0.51 -12.47
CA SER A 164 -25.32 -1.33 -11.36
C SER A 164 -26.41 -0.64 -10.53
N GLY A 165 -26.82 0.57 -10.92
CA GLY A 165 -27.90 1.31 -10.29
C GLY A 165 -27.51 2.08 -9.03
N PHE A 166 -26.22 2.39 -8.85
CA PHE A 166 -25.81 3.35 -7.82
C PHE A 166 -26.22 4.77 -8.20
N THR A 167 -26.87 5.45 -7.26
CA THR A 167 -27.17 6.87 -7.36
C THR A 167 -25.97 7.71 -6.97
N GLU A 168 -25.94 8.96 -7.44
CA GLU A 168 -24.90 9.91 -7.04
C GLU A 168 -24.85 10.11 -5.51
N ALA A 169 -26.02 10.10 -4.85
CA ALA A 169 -26.11 10.25 -3.39
C ALA A 169 -25.43 9.09 -2.64
N GLU A 170 -25.62 7.85 -3.10
CA GLU A 170 -24.96 6.67 -2.52
C GLU A 170 -23.44 6.73 -2.71
N ILE A 171 -22.96 7.08 -3.92
CA ILE A 171 -21.52 7.21 -4.17
C ILE A 171 -20.91 8.34 -3.34
N ARG A 172 -21.62 9.48 -3.19
CA ARG A 172 -21.18 10.58 -2.32
C ARG A 172 -21.12 10.16 -0.85
N HIS A 173 -22.07 9.34 -0.40
CA HIS A 173 -22.05 8.79 0.96
C HIS A 173 -20.83 7.89 1.18
N ILE A 174 -20.56 6.96 0.26
CA ILE A 174 -19.37 6.08 0.30
C ILE A 174 -18.09 6.92 0.35
N ALA A 175 -17.96 7.91 -0.54
CA ALA A 175 -16.80 8.79 -0.56
C ALA A 175 -16.63 9.59 0.75
N ALA A 176 -17.74 10.03 1.35
CA ALA A 176 -17.71 10.76 2.63
C ALA A 176 -17.23 9.86 3.79
N GLU A 177 -17.72 8.62 3.88
CA GLU A 177 -17.27 7.65 4.90
C GLU A 177 -15.79 7.29 4.71
N THR A 178 -15.35 7.06 3.47
CA THR A 178 -13.92 6.86 3.15
C THR A 178 -13.06 8.04 3.56
N ASN A 179 -13.47 9.26 3.21
CA ASN A 179 -12.72 10.47 3.58
C ASN A 179 -12.66 10.65 5.09
N LYS A 180 -13.77 10.43 5.79
CA LYS A 180 -13.83 10.50 7.27
C LYS A 180 -12.87 9.49 7.90
N TYR A 181 -12.81 8.27 7.38
CA TYR A 181 -11.87 7.26 7.84
C TYR A 181 -10.42 7.69 7.64
N MET A 182 -10.07 8.12 6.42
CA MET A 182 -8.72 8.59 6.08
C MET A 182 -8.24 9.73 6.99
N MET A 183 -9.14 10.62 7.42
CA MET A 183 -8.81 11.73 8.31
C MET A 183 -8.46 11.31 9.75
N ASN A 184 -8.79 10.07 10.15
CA ASN A 184 -8.43 9.51 11.46
C ASN A 184 -7.11 8.73 11.44
N MET A 185 -6.46 8.62 10.28
CA MET A 185 -5.22 7.88 10.16
C MET A 185 -4.04 8.61 10.80
N PRO A 186 -3.02 7.88 11.29
CA PRO A 186 -1.86 8.48 11.94
C PRO A 186 -1.16 9.54 11.08
N MET A 187 -1.11 10.78 11.58
CA MET A 187 -0.57 11.89 10.79
C MET A 187 0.94 11.81 10.55
N THR A 188 1.71 11.28 11.51
CA THR A 188 3.18 11.25 11.43
C THR A 188 3.73 10.02 10.71
N THR A 189 2.88 9.06 10.37
CA THR A 189 3.23 7.88 9.57
C THR A 189 2.39 7.82 8.30
N PHE A 190 1.11 7.47 8.38
CA PHE A 190 0.25 7.32 7.20
C PHE A 190 0.19 8.59 6.34
N LEU A 191 -0.16 9.75 6.91
CA LEU A 191 -0.32 10.98 6.11
C LEU A 191 0.99 11.41 5.45
N VAL A 192 2.13 11.33 6.17
CA VAL A 192 3.44 11.63 5.59
C VAL A 192 3.76 10.66 4.46
N TYR A 193 3.64 9.36 4.71
CA TYR A 193 3.97 8.30 3.76
C TYR A 193 3.15 8.43 2.47
N VAL A 194 1.84 8.55 2.60
CA VAL A 194 0.92 8.74 1.48
C VAL A 194 1.24 10.03 0.71
N THR A 195 1.53 11.13 1.40
CA THR A 195 1.82 12.41 0.73
C THR A 195 3.11 12.36 -0.08
N LEU A 196 4.16 11.70 0.42
CA LEU A 196 5.46 11.60 -0.25
C LEU A 196 5.43 10.68 -1.47
N LEU A 197 4.56 9.67 -1.46
CA LEU A 197 4.51 8.60 -2.47
C LEU A 197 3.35 8.73 -3.45
N SER A 198 2.40 9.63 -3.18
CA SER A 198 1.31 9.92 -4.12
C SER A 198 1.85 10.67 -5.36
N PRO A 199 1.27 10.43 -6.56
CA PRO A 199 1.64 11.16 -7.76
C PRO A 199 1.55 12.68 -7.57
N LYS A 200 2.54 13.42 -8.08
CA LYS A 200 2.53 14.89 -8.01
C LYS A 200 1.31 15.44 -8.74
N GLY A 201 0.61 16.39 -8.11
CA GLY A 201 -0.64 16.95 -8.63
C GLY A 201 -1.87 16.10 -8.36
N SER A 202 -1.74 14.94 -7.69
CA SER A 202 -2.88 14.16 -7.23
C SER A 202 -3.65 14.89 -6.13
N ASP A 203 -4.98 14.81 -6.21
CA ASP A 203 -5.88 15.23 -5.13
C ASP A 203 -5.80 14.27 -3.92
N PHE A 204 -5.17 13.11 -4.08
CA PHE A 204 -4.88 12.15 -3.01
C PHE A 204 -3.53 12.45 -2.32
N PRO A 205 -3.43 12.34 -0.98
CA PRO A 205 -4.53 12.17 -0.04
C PRO A 205 -5.41 13.44 0.00
N PRO A 206 -6.69 13.34 0.42
CA PRO A 206 -7.64 14.45 0.48
C PRO A 206 -7.34 15.41 1.64
N ALA A 207 -6.12 15.94 1.64
CA ALA A 207 -5.62 16.92 2.60
C ALA A 207 -5.49 18.29 1.92
N PRO A 208 -5.72 19.40 2.66
CA PRO A 208 -5.53 20.75 2.13
C PRO A 208 -4.12 20.94 1.55
N SER A 209 -3.99 21.73 0.48
CA SER A 209 -2.71 21.95 -0.20
C SER A 209 -1.62 22.50 0.72
N PHE A 210 -1.98 23.37 1.68
CA PHE A 210 -1.02 23.87 2.67
C PHE A 210 -0.52 22.77 3.62
N VAL A 211 -1.35 21.77 3.92
CA VAL A 211 -0.94 20.61 4.73
C VAL A 211 0.08 19.79 3.97
N LYS A 212 -0.22 19.42 2.72
CA LYS A 212 0.70 18.66 1.85
C LYS A 212 2.02 19.39 1.60
N ARG A 213 1.96 20.71 1.37
CA ARG A 213 3.13 21.52 0.98
C ARG A 213 3.99 22.00 2.14
N TYR A 214 3.41 22.26 3.30
CA TYR A 214 4.13 22.89 4.42
C TYR A 214 4.10 22.04 5.69
N VAL A 215 2.94 21.53 6.09
CA VAL A 215 2.82 20.81 7.37
C VAL A 215 3.48 19.44 7.30
N VAL A 216 3.24 18.68 6.23
CA VAL A 216 3.86 17.36 6.04
C VAL A 216 5.39 17.44 6.03
N PRO A 217 6.03 18.17 5.10
CA PRO A 217 7.49 18.15 4.99
C PRO A 217 8.23 18.82 6.15
N TYR A 218 7.63 19.85 6.78
CA TYR A 218 8.34 20.65 7.80
C TYR A 218 7.93 20.37 9.25
N VAL A 219 6.82 19.65 9.48
CA VAL A 219 6.33 19.35 10.84
C VAL A 219 6.17 17.85 11.04
N LEU A 220 5.29 17.20 10.27
CA LEU A 220 4.92 15.80 10.48
C LEU A 220 6.01 14.81 10.04
N TYR A 221 6.92 15.24 9.17
CA TYR A 221 8.08 14.45 8.74
C TYR A 221 9.05 14.17 9.90
N TRP A 222 9.24 15.12 10.81
CA TRP A 222 10.34 15.08 11.79
C TRP A 222 10.35 13.89 12.76
N PRO A 223 9.20 13.48 13.35
CA PRO A 223 9.14 12.36 14.29
C PRO A 223 9.71 11.06 13.72
N ASN A 224 9.45 10.78 12.45
CA ASN A 224 9.84 9.55 11.76
C ASN A 224 10.83 9.83 10.61
N ARG A 225 11.59 10.93 10.67
CA ARG A 225 12.53 11.36 9.61
C ARG A 225 13.56 10.31 9.21
N ARG A 226 13.88 9.40 10.14
CA ARG A 226 14.77 8.26 9.90
C ARG A 226 14.16 7.29 8.88
N LEU A 227 12.85 7.10 8.88
CA LEU A 227 12.18 6.29 7.87
C LEU A 227 12.01 7.09 6.57
N TRP A 228 11.62 8.36 6.67
CA TRP A 228 11.29 9.16 5.50
C TRP A 228 12.48 9.59 4.66
N GLN A 229 13.71 9.43 5.16
CA GLN A 229 14.92 9.69 4.36
C GLN A 229 15.00 8.82 3.09
N PHE A 230 14.27 7.70 3.06
CA PHE A 230 14.19 6.82 1.88
C PHE A 230 13.04 7.17 0.94
N ALA A 231 12.05 7.97 1.37
CA ALA A 231 10.96 8.37 0.49
C ALA A 231 11.43 9.37 -0.58
N PRO A 232 10.72 9.51 -1.72
CA PRO A 232 10.95 10.59 -2.66
C PRO A 232 10.87 11.96 -1.96
N LYS A 233 11.73 12.89 -2.38
CA LYS A 233 11.69 14.25 -1.84
C LYS A 233 10.40 14.96 -2.28
N ALA A 234 9.70 15.55 -1.31
CA ALA A 234 8.54 16.41 -1.50
C ALA A 234 8.85 17.61 -2.41
#